data_AF-A0A172WQP4-F1
#
_entry.id   AF-A0A172WQP4-F1
#
_cell.length_a   1.000
_cell.length_b   1.000
_cell.length_c   1.000
_cell.angle_alpha   90.00
_cell.angle_beta   90.00
_cell.angle_gamma   90.00
#
_symmetry.space_group_name_H-M   'P 1'
#
loop_
_entity.id
_entity.type
_entity.pdbx_description
1 polymer ?
#
loop_
_entity_poly.entity_id
_entity_poly.type
_entity_poly.pdbx_seq_one_letter_code
_entity_poly.pdbx_strand_id
1 'polypeptide(L)'
;MKIIAMQPTESVSDVLCDICGNSTRIEGYGLQFGTLRASWGYGSAHDGELYEVHMCEPCFFRTISGLRRERMVNFMFSDEDQDLSDFGRIARDDFFKDGSDSNNSGLTRLRTKD
;
A
#
# COMPACT_ATOMS: atom_id res chain seq x y z
N MET A 1 31.62 -36.81 -3.42
CA MET A 1 30.39 -37.01 -4.21
C MET A 1 29.32 -36.09 -3.63
N LYS A 2 28.69 -35.23 -4.44
CA LYS A 2 27.58 -34.37 -3.99
C LYS A 2 26.31 -34.86 -4.65
N ILE A 3 25.25 -35.00 -3.88
CA ILE A 3 23.90 -35.28 -4.37
C ILE A 3 23.15 -33.95 -4.31
N ILE A 4 22.66 -33.50 -5.45
CA ILE A 4 21.88 -32.28 -5.58
C ILE A 4 20.45 -32.71 -5.89
N ALA A 5 19.50 -32.30 -5.06
CA ALA A 5 18.07 -32.56 -5.25
C ALA A 5 17.35 -31.21 -5.37
N MET A 6 16.47 -31.08 -6.37
CA MET A 6 15.60 -29.91 -6.50
C MET A 6 14.39 -30.09 -5.57
N GLN A 7 14.15 -29.11 -4.70
CA GLN A 7 12.94 -29.05 -3.89
C GLN A 7 11.92 -28.09 -4.53
N PRO A 8 10.63 -28.47 -4.61
CA PRO A 8 9.56 -27.55 -4.96
C PRO A 8 9.42 -26.47 -3.89
N THR A 9 9.41 -25.20 -4.30
CA THR A 9 9.07 -24.07 -3.43
C THR A 9 7.66 -23.59 -3.74
N GLU A 10 6.83 -23.45 -2.71
CA GLU A 10 5.53 -22.82 -2.86
C GLU A 10 5.70 -21.34 -3.23
N SER A 11 4.97 -20.90 -4.23
CA SER A 11 4.96 -19.50 -4.66
C SER A 11 3.53 -19.08 -4.97
N VAL A 12 3.20 -17.83 -4.63
CA VAL A 12 1.89 -17.25 -4.95
C VAL A 12 1.84 -17.02 -6.45
N SER A 13 1.05 -17.84 -7.14
CA SER A 13 0.85 -17.72 -8.58
C SER A 13 -0.07 -16.53 -8.92
N ASP A 14 -1.10 -16.31 -8.12
CA ASP A 14 -2.08 -15.25 -8.34
C ASP A 14 -2.72 -14.76 -7.05
N VAL A 15 -3.23 -13.53 -7.07
CA VAL A 15 -4.12 -12.95 -6.06
C VAL A 15 -5.37 -12.50 -6.79
N LEU A 16 -6.52 -13.03 -6.40
CA LEU A 16 -7.80 -12.62 -6.99
C LEU A 16 -8.31 -11.37 -6.26
N CYS A 17 -8.99 -10.50 -7.00
CA CYS A 17 -9.66 -9.36 -6.40
C CYS A 17 -10.87 -9.83 -5.58
N ASP A 18 -10.91 -9.49 -4.30
CA ASP A 18 -11.99 -9.88 -3.39
C ASP A 18 -13.34 -9.22 -3.72
N ILE A 19 -13.34 -8.20 -4.58
CA ILE A 19 -14.57 -7.48 -4.99
C ILE A 19 -15.17 -8.08 -6.27
N CYS A 20 -14.37 -8.30 -7.31
CA CYS A 20 -14.88 -8.73 -8.63
C CYS A 20 -14.46 -10.15 -9.03
N GLY A 21 -13.56 -10.80 -8.28
CA GLY A 21 -13.06 -12.14 -8.55
C GLY A 21 -11.99 -12.23 -9.66
N ASN A 22 -11.69 -11.13 -10.35
CA ASN A 22 -10.69 -11.13 -11.43
C ASN A 22 -9.26 -11.26 -10.88
N SER A 23 -8.39 -11.87 -11.68
CA SER A 23 -6.94 -11.91 -11.44
C SER A 23 -6.36 -10.50 -11.30
N THR A 24 -5.41 -10.34 -10.38
CA THR A 24 -4.60 -9.12 -10.23
C THR A 24 -3.25 -9.23 -10.93
N ARG A 25 -2.96 -10.38 -11.56
CA ARG A 25 -1.76 -10.58 -12.35
C ARG A 25 -1.90 -9.89 -13.70
N ILE A 26 -0.91 -9.05 -14.01
CA ILE A 26 -0.72 -8.44 -15.32
C ILE A 26 0.34 -9.25 -16.08
N GLU A 27 0.01 -9.69 -17.29
CA GLU A 27 0.90 -10.49 -18.12
C GLU A 27 2.21 -9.74 -18.41
N GLY A 28 3.35 -10.35 -18.07
CA GLY A 28 4.68 -9.74 -18.21
C GLY A 28 5.07 -8.75 -17.10
N TYR A 29 4.15 -8.33 -16.23
CA TYR A 29 4.40 -7.32 -15.20
C TYR A 29 4.14 -7.78 -13.75
N GLY A 30 3.62 -9.00 -13.56
CA GLY A 30 3.43 -9.59 -12.24
C GLY A 30 2.14 -9.17 -11.54
N LEU A 31 2.07 -9.35 -10.22
CA LEU A 31 0.89 -9.02 -9.41
C LEU A 31 0.80 -7.52 -9.16
N GLN A 32 -0.36 -6.93 -9.45
CA GLN A 32 -0.64 -5.52 -9.19
C GLN A 32 -2.01 -5.37 -8.53
N PHE A 33 -2.01 -5.09 -7.23
CA PHE A 33 -3.21 -4.91 -6.43
C PHE A 33 -2.99 -3.90 -5.30
N GLY A 34 -4.09 -3.31 -4.84
CA GLY A 34 -4.12 -2.55 -3.59
C GLY A 34 -4.56 -3.42 -2.42
N THR A 35 -4.07 -3.11 -1.22
CA THR A 35 -4.47 -3.76 0.03
C THR A 35 -5.19 -2.76 0.93
N LEU A 36 -6.42 -3.08 1.35
CA LEU A 36 -7.10 -2.41 2.45
C LEU A 36 -6.93 -3.26 3.70
N ARG A 37 -6.22 -2.73 4.70
CA ARG A 37 -5.91 -3.47 5.93
C ARG A 37 -6.27 -2.64 7.15
N ALA A 38 -6.81 -3.30 8.16
CA ALA A 38 -7.07 -2.70 9.48
C ALA A 38 -6.71 -3.71 10.57
N SER A 39 -6.15 -3.22 11.68
CA SER A 39 -5.93 -3.99 12.90
C SER A 39 -6.41 -3.14 14.06
N TRP A 40 -7.35 -3.67 14.82
CA TRP A 40 -8.00 -2.96 15.90
C TRP A 40 -7.53 -3.50 17.26
N GLY A 41 -7.23 -2.58 18.17
CA GLY A 41 -6.75 -2.90 19.51
C GLY A 41 -7.76 -2.55 20.60
N TYR A 42 -7.28 -2.70 21.84
CA TYR A 42 -8.09 -2.55 23.04
C TYR A 42 -8.85 -1.22 23.08
N GLY A 43 -10.16 -1.31 23.34
CA GLY A 43 -11.06 -0.17 23.45
C GLY A 43 -11.77 0.23 22.14
N SER A 44 -11.48 -0.42 21.01
CA SER A 44 -12.33 -0.30 19.82
C SER A 44 -13.56 -1.22 19.91
N ALA A 45 -14.62 -0.91 19.16
CA ALA A 45 -15.78 -1.82 19.06
C ALA A 45 -15.45 -3.18 18.41
N HIS A 46 -14.34 -3.23 17.67
CA HIS A 46 -13.85 -4.36 16.90
C HIS A 46 -12.52 -4.88 17.47
N ASP A 47 -12.33 -4.79 18.79
CA ASP A 47 -11.08 -5.13 19.47
C ASP A 47 -10.61 -6.56 19.13
N GLY A 48 -9.34 -6.67 18.72
CA GLY A 48 -8.71 -7.92 18.31
C GLY A 48 -8.94 -8.31 16.85
N GLU A 49 -9.78 -7.59 16.11
CA GLU A 49 -10.08 -7.92 14.71
C GLU A 49 -8.99 -7.41 13.75
N LEU A 50 -8.66 -8.27 12.79
CA LEU A 50 -7.73 -8.00 11.68
C LEU A 50 -8.49 -8.20 10.37
N TYR A 51 -8.44 -7.19 9.51
CA TYR A 51 -9.04 -7.20 8.19
C TYR A 51 -7.96 -7.03 7.13
N GLU A 52 -8.07 -7.77 6.04
CA GLU A 52 -7.26 -7.61 4.83
C GLU A 52 -8.13 -7.89 3.61
N VAL A 53 -8.08 -6.99 2.62
CA VAL A 53 -8.82 -7.09 1.36
C VAL A 53 -7.89 -6.71 0.21
N HIS A 54 -7.79 -7.57 -0.79
CA HIS A 54 -7.03 -7.38 -2.02
C HIS A 54 -7.93 -6.92 -3.17
N MET A 55 -7.53 -5.83 -3.82
CA MET A 55 -8.33 -5.21 -4.89
C MET A 55 -7.51 -5.02 -6.14
N CYS A 56 -8.07 -5.41 -7.30
CA CYS A 56 -7.52 -5.00 -8.58
C CYS A 56 -7.64 -3.46 -8.73
N GLU A 57 -6.82 -2.89 -9.61
CA GLU A 57 -6.72 -1.44 -9.78
C GLU A 57 -8.07 -0.73 -10.00
N PRO A 58 -8.99 -1.21 -10.88
CA PRO A 58 -10.30 -0.57 -11.04
C PRO A 58 -11.16 -0.58 -9.77
N CYS A 59 -11.11 -1.68 -9.01
CA CYS A 59 -11.84 -1.83 -7.76
C CYS A 59 -11.24 -0.93 -6.67
N PHE A 60 -9.92 -0.83 -6.59
CA PHE A 60 -9.23 0.08 -5.69
C PHE A 60 -9.65 1.54 -5.91
N PHE A 61 -9.61 2.03 -7.16
CA PHE A 61 -9.99 3.42 -7.45
C PHE A 61 -11.49 3.68 -7.26
N ARG A 62 -12.35 2.68 -7.43
CA ARG A 62 -13.77 2.78 -7.06
C ARG A 62 -13.92 2.98 -5.55
N THR A 63 -13.19 2.23 -4.73
CA THR A 63 -13.17 2.39 -3.27
C THR A 63 -12.67 3.78 -2.88
N ILE A 64 -11.55 4.24 -3.45
CA ILE A 64 -11.02 5.60 -3.21
C ILE A 64 -12.05 6.68 -3.57
N SER A 65 -12.77 6.51 -4.68
CA SER A 65 -13.82 7.44 -5.10
C SER A 65 -14.99 7.49 -4.10
N GLY A 66 -15.38 6.34 -3.55
CA GLY A 66 -16.36 6.25 -2.47
C GLY A 66 -15.93 7.03 -1.23
N LEU A 67 -14.70 6.79 -0.75
CA LEU A 67 -14.15 7.47 0.43
C LEU A 67 -14.03 8.99 0.23
N ARG A 68 -13.65 9.45 -0.97
CA ARG A 68 -13.65 10.88 -1.32
C ARG A 68 -15.04 11.48 -1.19
N ARG A 69 -16.06 10.79 -1.71
CA ARG A 69 -17.46 11.23 -1.62
C ARG A 69 -17.95 11.27 -0.17
N GLU A 70 -17.64 10.24 0.63
CA GLU A 70 -17.99 10.21 2.05
C GLU A 70 -17.39 11.39 2.80
N ARG A 71 -16.09 11.66 2.58
CA ARG A 71 -15.43 12.83 3.17
C ARG A 71 -16.09 14.14 2.72
N MET A 72 -16.36 14.30 1.43
CA MET A 72 -17.04 15.49 0.91
C MET A 72 -18.40 15.72 1.59
N VAL A 73 -19.19 14.66 1.78
CA VAL A 73 -20.50 14.75 2.46
C VAL A 73 -20.33 15.10 3.94
N ASN A 74 -19.40 14.46 4.65
CA ASN A 74 -19.18 14.70 6.08
C ASN A 74 -18.72 16.13 6.40
N PHE A 75 -18.06 16.79 5.46
CA PHE A 75 -17.51 18.15 5.61
C PHE A 75 -18.22 19.18 4.73
N MET A 76 -19.37 18.85 4.14
CA MET A 76 -20.07 19.71 3.18
C MET A 76 -20.45 21.09 3.74
N PHE A 77 -20.66 21.19 5.05
CA PHE A 77 -21.00 22.43 5.75
C PHE A 77 -19.82 23.03 6.54
N SER A 78 -18.61 22.52 6.32
CA SER A 78 -17.41 23.11 6.93
C SER A 78 -16.96 24.32 6.11
N ASP A 79 -16.38 25.32 6.77
CA ASP A 79 -15.81 26.51 6.13
C ASP A 79 -14.45 26.21 5.45
N GLU A 80 -14.02 24.95 5.40
CA GLU A 80 -12.74 24.51 4.83
C GLU A 80 -12.91 23.99 3.39
N ASP A 81 -12.22 24.60 2.44
CA ASP A 81 -12.09 24.07 1.09
C ASP A 81 -11.22 22.79 1.11
N GLN A 82 -11.81 21.66 0.72
CA GLN A 82 -11.10 20.38 0.70
C GLN A 82 -10.59 20.02 -0.70
N ASP A 83 -9.29 20.18 -0.94
CA ASP A 83 -8.64 19.57 -2.11
C ASP A 83 -8.44 18.06 -1.85
N LEU A 84 -9.20 17.24 -2.57
CA LEU A 84 -9.16 15.77 -2.50
C LEU A 84 -8.48 15.14 -3.71
N SER A 85 -7.81 15.92 -4.56
CA SER A 85 -7.17 15.44 -5.80
C SER A 85 -6.16 14.32 -5.53
N ASP A 86 -5.37 14.46 -4.46
CA ASP A 86 -4.37 13.47 -4.01
C ASP A 86 -4.83 12.62 -2.81
N PHE A 87 -6.14 12.58 -2.53
CA PHE A 87 -6.68 11.73 -1.46
C PHE A 87 -6.23 10.27 -1.63
N GLY A 88 -5.52 9.76 -0.61
CA GLY A 88 -4.98 8.40 -0.55
C GLY A 88 -3.67 8.18 -1.32
N ARG A 89 -3.12 9.21 -1.99
CA ARG A 89 -1.86 9.09 -2.75
C ARG A 89 -0.67 9.51 -1.89
N ILE A 90 0.36 8.67 -1.84
CA ILE A 90 1.58 8.93 -1.04
C ILE A 90 2.76 9.48 -1.87
N ALA A 91 2.80 9.24 -3.18
CA ALA A 91 3.84 9.72 -4.09
C ALA A 91 3.37 9.73 -5.57
N ARG A 92 4.07 10.49 -6.42
CA ARG A 92 4.05 10.38 -7.90
C ARG A 92 5.50 10.36 -8.40
N ASP A 93 5.84 9.40 -9.26
CA ASP A 93 7.06 9.40 -10.08
C ASP A 93 8.43 9.45 -9.37
N ASP A 94 8.67 8.59 -8.37
CA ASP A 94 10.01 8.41 -7.76
C ASP A 94 10.90 7.37 -8.50
N PHE A 95 10.44 6.82 -9.63
CA PHE A 95 11.09 5.66 -10.28
C PHE A 95 12.43 5.97 -10.99
N PHE A 96 12.79 7.25 -11.17
CA PHE A 96 14.00 7.66 -11.90
C PHE A 96 14.93 8.63 -11.13
N LYS A 97 14.82 8.75 -9.80
CA LYS A 97 15.78 9.54 -9.02
C LYS A 97 16.94 8.69 -8.50
N ASP A 98 17.95 8.65 -9.35
CA ASP A 98 19.38 8.70 -9.04
C ASP A 98 20.11 7.44 -8.56
N GLY A 99 20.59 6.69 -9.55
CA GLY A 99 21.94 6.11 -9.52
C GLY A 99 23.01 7.18 -9.78
N SER A 100 23.36 7.95 -8.74
CA SER A 100 24.61 8.71 -8.54
C SER A 100 24.44 9.46 -7.22
N ASP A 101 25.04 9.06 -6.11
CA ASP A 101 26.44 9.35 -5.84
C ASP A 101 27.09 8.31 -4.93
N SER A 102 28.23 7.81 -5.39
CA SER A 102 29.24 7.20 -4.54
C SER A 102 29.97 8.32 -3.79
N ASN A 103 30.28 8.06 -2.51
CA ASN A 103 31.11 8.87 -1.59
C ASN A 103 30.35 9.84 -0.66
N ASN A 104 30.02 9.38 0.55
CA ASN A 104 30.80 9.82 1.70
C ASN A 104 30.64 8.86 2.90
N SER A 105 31.76 8.31 3.33
CA SER A 105 31.90 7.61 4.61
C SER A 105 32.14 8.65 5.70
N GLY A 106 31.42 8.57 6.82
CA GLY A 106 31.59 9.57 7.89
C GLY A 106 30.86 9.23 9.18
N LEU A 107 31.44 8.33 9.96
CA LEU A 107 31.09 8.07 11.36
C LEU A 107 31.22 9.34 12.25
N THR A 108 30.49 9.33 13.39
CA THR A 108 30.69 10.12 14.65
C THR A 108 30.21 11.59 14.61
N ARG A 109 29.50 12.19 15.59
CA ARG A 109 29.47 12.09 17.07
C ARG A 109 28.15 12.60 17.65
N LEU A 110 27.77 12.06 18.82
CA LEU A 110 26.86 12.68 19.78
C LEU A 110 27.28 14.14 20.10
N ARG A 111 26.29 15.03 20.21
CA ARG A 111 26.36 16.24 21.03
C ARG A 111 25.06 16.41 21.80
N THR A 112 25.15 16.19 23.10
CA THR A 112 24.31 16.81 24.13
C THR A 112 24.54 18.33 24.14
N LYS A 113 23.49 19.10 24.42
CA LYS A 113 23.50 20.46 25.04
C LYS A 113 22.06 20.71 25.50
N ASP A 114 21.83 20.68 26.81
CA ASP A 114 21.78 21.81 27.76
C ASP A 114 20.36 22.39 27.82
#